data_AF-A0A954UWF2-F1
#
_entry.id   AF-A0A954UWF2-F1
#
_cell.length_a   1.000
_cell.length_b   1.000
_cell.length_c   1.000
_cell.angle_alpha   90.00
_cell.angle_beta   90.00
_cell.angle_gamma   90.00
#
_symmetry.space_group_name_H-M   'P 1'
#
loop_
_entity.id
_entity.type
_entity.pdbx_description
1 polymer ?
#
loop_
_entity_poly.entity_id
_entity_poly.type
_entity_poly.pdbx_seq_one_letter_code
_entity_poly.pdbx_strand_id
1 'polypeptide(L)'
;EKVARLLNHFSELSEAHRTLVRVRQQEELLRPIAEAGNRYRHQLEEVNAARRLLDACDFFFAAETIQLLEPLCDKWQQQIQFLSDEISRLDELQDRKRDAIARLNVDIELAGGDRLRQLPGLIQQALQIATVKSDARMRFEAQLRMGGLTPKLTSPDQFHKTKQQIHLRRSALIEQRADKRQQENKLQFELGSLSKQLAEDRSELEALQRRKNNMPESLIALRDSMCQDLKLAPSDLPYAAELMSVAEDQREWESSIEQVLYGFARSLLVPDDVYARVAGYVDRTRLLDGRGQGQRLVYLKVGLRRETPALVRSQRDTLGTKLHYRQDHPLTPWVKAEVTHRFDYEACETIEQFQLAKGAAMTRNRHLKSGGIRHEKDDRSAPGDRRTFVLGWDNRQKRHALAEAIRSCEANIEQLQQRSHSLVGEIDRTTAAIESLDQAAKIDDYDTIDCERHEFEASQLKLEKKKLEESNDQIRELKAN
;
A
#
# COMPACT_ATOMS: atom_id res chain seq x y z
N GLU A 1 -48.94 -36.03 53.04
CA GLU A 1 -47.99 -35.05 52.47
C GLU A 1 -46.95 -35.62 51.50
N LYS A 2 -46.12 -36.63 51.87
CA LYS A 2 -45.08 -37.15 50.97
C LYS A 2 -45.60 -37.69 49.61
N VAL A 3 -46.75 -38.36 49.62
CA VAL A 3 -47.41 -38.89 48.40
C VAL A 3 -47.93 -37.75 47.50
N ALA A 4 -48.45 -36.67 48.07
CA ALA A 4 -48.94 -35.51 47.32
C ALA A 4 -47.80 -34.75 46.61
N ARG A 5 -46.62 -34.60 47.25
CA ARG A 5 -45.43 -34.03 46.61
C ARG A 5 -44.90 -34.88 45.46
N LEU A 6 -44.92 -36.21 45.60
CA LEU A 6 -44.51 -37.12 44.52
C LEU A 6 -45.47 -37.05 43.32
N LEU A 7 -46.78 -36.97 43.56
CA LEU A 7 -47.78 -36.80 42.50
C LEU A 7 -47.63 -35.45 41.79
N ASN A 8 -47.36 -34.36 42.52
CA ASN A 8 -47.11 -33.05 41.92
C ASN A 8 -45.81 -33.02 41.09
N HIS A 9 -44.74 -33.64 41.59
CA HIS A 9 -43.48 -33.71 40.85
C HIS A 9 -43.62 -34.56 39.59
N PHE A 10 -44.42 -35.64 39.65
CA PHE A 10 -44.73 -36.46 38.49
C PHE A 10 -45.62 -35.72 37.47
N SER A 11 -46.55 -34.87 37.91
CA SER A 11 -47.34 -34.03 37.01
C SER A 11 -46.50 -32.94 36.35
N GLU A 12 -45.60 -32.29 37.10
CA GLU A 12 -44.64 -31.32 36.57
C GLU A 12 -43.71 -31.96 35.53
N LEU A 13 -43.20 -33.16 35.80
CA LEU A 13 -42.36 -33.91 34.85
C LEU A 13 -43.14 -34.34 33.61
N SER A 14 -44.40 -34.75 33.78
CA SER A 14 -45.28 -35.13 32.67
C SER A 14 -45.65 -33.92 31.81
N GLU A 15 -45.84 -32.74 32.40
CA GLU A 15 -46.11 -31.50 31.70
C GLU A 15 -44.87 -30.98 30.97
N ALA A 16 -43.70 -31.02 31.60
CA ALA A 16 -42.42 -30.73 30.97
C ALA A 16 -42.15 -31.68 29.79
N HIS A 17 -42.42 -32.97 29.95
CA HIS A 17 -42.31 -33.95 28.87
C HIS A 17 -43.27 -33.67 27.71
N ARG A 18 -44.55 -33.38 27.99
CA ARG A 18 -45.52 -32.97 26.96
C ARG A 18 -45.10 -31.70 26.23
N THR A 19 -44.51 -30.75 26.94
CA THR A 19 -44.00 -29.49 26.37
C THR A 19 -42.81 -29.76 25.47
N LEU A 20 -41.86 -30.61 25.89
CA LEU A 20 -40.74 -31.07 25.08
C LEU A 20 -41.19 -31.81 23.82
N VAL A 21 -42.18 -32.70 23.92
CA VAL A 21 -42.77 -33.40 22.77
C VAL A 21 -43.44 -32.41 21.81
N ARG A 22 -44.17 -31.43 22.34
CA ARG A 22 -44.80 -30.37 21.52
C ARG A 22 -43.76 -29.51 20.81
N VAL A 23 -42.70 -29.09 21.50
CA VAL A 23 -41.59 -28.31 20.90
C VAL A 23 -40.88 -29.14 19.83
N ARG A 24 -40.66 -30.43 20.07
CA ARG A 24 -40.06 -31.34 19.09
C ARG A 24 -40.94 -31.52 17.84
N GLN A 25 -42.25 -31.68 18.02
CA GLN A 25 -43.20 -31.73 16.90
C GLN A 25 -43.26 -30.39 16.15
N GLN A 26 -43.19 -29.25 16.85
CA GLN A 26 -43.09 -27.94 16.22
C GLN A 26 -41.80 -27.80 15.40
N GLU A 27 -40.66 -28.25 15.93
CA GLU A 27 -39.40 -28.26 15.20
C GLU A 27 -39.47 -29.15 13.96
N GLU A 28 -40.03 -30.35 14.07
CA GLU A 28 -40.22 -31.29 12.95
C GLU A 28 -41.13 -30.71 11.86
N LEU A 29 -42.19 -29.97 12.23
CA LEU A 29 -43.08 -29.31 11.27
C LEU A 29 -42.48 -28.06 10.64
N LEU A 30 -41.65 -27.30 11.38
CA LEU A 30 -41.03 -26.07 10.90
C LEU A 30 -39.74 -26.31 10.11
N ARG A 31 -39.05 -27.43 10.33
CA ARG A 31 -37.78 -27.76 9.66
C ARG A 31 -37.90 -27.78 8.12
N PRO A 32 -38.91 -28.43 7.50
CA PRO A 32 -39.08 -28.38 6.05
C PRO A 32 -39.33 -26.97 5.50
N ILE A 33 -40.02 -26.11 6.28
CA ILE A 33 -40.28 -24.71 5.90
C ILE A 33 -38.97 -23.90 5.95
N ALA A 34 -38.17 -24.09 7.00
CA ALA A 34 -36.87 -23.45 7.13
C ALA A 34 -35.91 -23.89 6.01
N GLU A 35 -35.86 -25.18 5.69
CA GLU A 35 -35.07 -25.74 4.59
C GLU A 35 -35.55 -25.22 3.23
N ALA A 36 -36.87 -25.17 2.99
CA ALA A 36 -37.43 -24.59 1.77
C ALA A 36 -37.13 -23.09 1.66
N GLY A 37 -37.21 -22.34 2.76
CA GLY A 37 -36.85 -20.92 2.82
C GLY A 37 -35.36 -20.66 2.54
N ASN A 38 -34.48 -21.55 3.00
CA ASN A 38 -33.05 -21.51 2.65
C ASN A 38 -32.83 -21.76 1.16
N ARG A 39 -33.46 -22.80 0.60
CA ARG A 39 -33.39 -23.08 -0.86
C ARG A 39 -33.92 -21.92 -1.70
N TYR A 40 -35.05 -21.35 -1.31
CA TYR A 40 -35.64 -20.19 -2.01
C TYR A 40 -34.71 -18.98 -1.98
N ARG A 41 -34.15 -18.63 -0.81
CA ARG A 41 -33.21 -17.50 -0.70
C ARG A 41 -31.98 -17.70 -1.57
N HIS A 42 -31.41 -18.92 -1.57
CA HIS A 42 -30.27 -19.24 -2.41
C HIS A 42 -30.59 -19.12 -3.91
N GLN A 43 -31.71 -19.68 -4.36
CA GLN A 43 -32.14 -19.54 -5.76
C GLN A 43 -32.45 -18.09 -6.14
N LEU A 44 -33.01 -17.30 -5.21
CA LEU A 44 -33.27 -15.88 -5.43
C LEU A 44 -31.96 -15.08 -5.59
N GLU A 45 -30.93 -15.41 -4.80
CA GLU A 45 -29.59 -14.84 -4.96
C GLU A 45 -28.98 -15.19 -6.32
N GLU A 46 -29.10 -16.45 -6.77
CA GLU A 46 -28.64 -16.89 -8.09
C GLU A 46 -29.37 -16.16 -9.22
N VAL A 47 -30.71 -16.05 -9.15
CA VAL A 47 -31.51 -15.33 -10.14
C VAL A 47 -31.14 -13.84 -10.16
N ASN A 48 -30.94 -13.21 -9.01
CA ASN A 48 -30.54 -11.81 -8.93
C ASN A 48 -29.10 -11.59 -9.43
N ALA A 49 -28.20 -12.55 -9.24
CA ALA A 49 -26.87 -12.52 -9.83
C ALA A 49 -26.93 -12.66 -11.36
N ALA A 50 -27.71 -13.61 -11.87
CA ALA A 50 -27.89 -13.81 -13.30
C ALA A 50 -28.56 -12.59 -13.99
N ARG A 51 -29.55 -11.97 -13.34
CA ARG A 51 -30.16 -10.72 -13.83
C ARG A 51 -29.15 -9.58 -13.91
N ARG A 52 -28.34 -9.39 -12.87
CA ARG A 52 -27.28 -8.36 -12.88
C ARG A 52 -26.26 -8.59 -13.99
N LEU A 53 -25.91 -9.84 -14.27
CA LEU A 53 -25.03 -10.18 -15.39
C LEU A 53 -25.72 -9.88 -16.73
N LEU A 54 -26.99 -10.25 -16.89
CA LEU A 54 -27.78 -9.96 -18.09
C LEU A 54 -27.91 -8.45 -18.34
N ASP A 55 -28.20 -7.67 -17.30
CA ASP A 55 -28.30 -6.21 -17.36
C ASP A 55 -26.95 -5.57 -17.74
N ALA A 56 -25.83 -6.22 -17.41
CA ALA A 56 -24.48 -5.77 -17.75
C ALA A 56 -23.98 -6.27 -19.11
N CYS A 57 -24.63 -7.26 -19.73
CA CYS A 57 -24.18 -7.86 -20.99
C CYS A 57 -24.09 -6.82 -22.11
N ASP A 58 -25.10 -5.97 -22.29
CA ASP A 58 -25.11 -4.97 -23.36
C ASP A 58 -23.94 -3.98 -23.22
N PHE A 59 -23.66 -3.56 -21.98
CA PHE A 59 -22.51 -2.69 -21.69
C PHE A 59 -21.18 -3.41 -21.95
N PHE A 60 -21.06 -4.67 -21.52
CA PHE A 60 -19.87 -5.48 -21.75
C PHE A 60 -19.59 -5.64 -23.24
N PHE A 61 -20.57 -6.06 -24.04
CA PHE A 61 -20.41 -6.21 -25.48
C PHE A 61 -20.13 -4.88 -26.18
N ALA A 62 -20.73 -3.77 -25.75
CA ALA A 62 -20.40 -2.45 -26.27
C ALA A 62 -18.95 -2.06 -25.98
N ALA A 63 -18.48 -2.29 -24.74
CA ALA A 63 -17.10 -2.00 -24.35
C ALA A 63 -16.08 -2.85 -25.13
N GLU A 64 -16.31 -4.15 -25.24
CA GLU A 64 -15.46 -5.06 -26.03
C GLU A 64 -15.49 -4.71 -27.52
N THR A 65 -16.66 -4.32 -28.04
CA THR A 65 -16.80 -3.87 -29.44
C THR A 65 -15.98 -2.61 -29.69
N ILE A 66 -16.02 -1.64 -28.78
CA ILE A 66 -15.16 -0.45 -28.86
C ILE A 66 -13.69 -0.86 -28.83
N GLN A 67 -13.30 -1.69 -27.87
CA GLN A 67 -11.91 -2.12 -27.70
C GLN A 67 -11.37 -2.86 -28.93
N LEU A 68 -12.22 -3.59 -29.65
CA LEU A 68 -11.86 -4.32 -30.86
C LEU A 68 -11.89 -3.45 -32.13
N LEU A 69 -12.83 -2.50 -32.23
CA LEU A 69 -13.00 -1.65 -33.41
C LEU A 69 -12.16 -0.37 -33.38
N GLU A 70 -11.88 0.20 -32.22
CA GLU A 70 -11.12 1.46 -32.08
C GLU A 70 -9.74 1.38 -32.75
N PRO A 71 -8.94 0.29 -32.60
CA PRO A 71 -7.67 0.16 -33.33
C PRO A 71 -7.86 0.05 -34.85
N LEU A 72 -8.97 -0.52 -35.31
CA LEU A 72 -9.28 -0.62 -36.74
C LEU A 72 -9.69 0.74 -37.30
N CYS A 73 -10.51 1.49 -36.57
CA CYS A 73 -10.87 2.87 -36.90
C CYS A 73 -9.61 3.73 -37.01
N ASP A 74 -8.73 3.68 -36.00
CA ASP A 74 -7.45 4.41 -36.02
C ASP A 74 -6.59 4.04 -37.23
N LYS A 75 -6.50 2.73 -37.54
CA LYS A 75 -5.76 2.25 -38.71
C LYS A 75 -6.34 2.82 -40.02
N TRP A 76 -7.65 2.75 -40.20
CA TRP A 76 -8.28 3.25 -41.43
C TRP A 76 -8.24 4.77 -41.52
N GLN A 77 -8.32 5.48 -40.40
CA GLN A 77 -8.19 6.93 -40.35
C GLN A 77 -6.77 7.38 -40.71
N GLN A 78 -5.74 6.66 -40.26
CA GLN A 78 -4.36 6.84 -40.73
C GLN A 78 -4.21 6.57 -42.23
N GLN A 79 -4.86 5.53 -42.75
CA GLN A 79 -4.80 5.21 -44.17
C GLN A 79 -5.50 6.27 -45.03
N ILE A 80 -6.64 6.79 -44.59
CA ILE A 80 -7.36 7.89 -45.24
C ILE A 80 -6.48 9.15 -45.25
N GLN A 81 -5.85 9.49 -44.13
CA GLN A 81 -4.96 10.64 -44.04
C GLN A 81 -3.79 10.50 -45.03
N PHE A 82 -3.11 9.35 -45.04
CA PHE A 82 -2.02 9.08 -45.98
C PHE A 82 -2.44 9.24 -47.45
N LEU A 83 -3.60 8.68 -47.82
CA LEU A 83 -4.11 8.79 -49.19
C LEU A 83 -4.52 10.23 -49.52
N SER A 84 -5.10 10.96 -48.57
CA SER A 84 -5.44 12.36 -48.74
C SER A 84 -4.20 13.22 -48.97
N ASP A 85 -3.14 13.00 -48.18
CA ASP A 85 -1.88 13.73 -48.31
C ASP A 85 -1.21 13.42 -49.66
N GLU A 86 -1.26 12.15 -50.11
CA GLU A 86 -0.72 11.77 -51.43
C GLU A 86 -1.54 12.38 -52.58
N ILE A 87 -2.87 12.47 -52.46
CA ILE A 87 -3.72 13.19 -53.42
C ILE A 87 -3.33 14.67 -53.48
N SER A 88 -3.27 15.35 -52.33
CA SER A 88 -2.89 16.77 -52.28
C SER A 88 -1.50 17.02 -52.86
N ARG A 89 -0.53 16.14 -52.59
CA ARG A 89 0.80 16.20 -53.18
C ARG A 89 0.76 16.03 -54.70
N LEU A 90 -0.04 15.10 -55.21
CA LEU A 90 -0.19 14.87 -56.65
C LEU A 90 -0.89 16.03 -57.35
N ASP A 91 -1.91 16.63 -56.72
CA ASP A 91 -2.59 17.82 -57.22
C ASP A 91 -1.64 19.02 -57.27
N GLU A 92 -0.87 19.28 -56.21
CA GLU A 92 0.18 20.30 -56.22
C GLU A 92 1.20 20.07 -57.34
N LEU A 93 1.60 18.81 -57.55
CA LEU A 93 2.56 18.47 -58.59
C LEU A 93 1.95 18.68 -59.99
N GLN A 94 0.66 18.37 -60.17
CA GLN A 94 -0.07 18.61 -61.40
C GLN A 94 -0.17 20.11 -61.69
N ASP A 95 -0.53 20.92 -60.70
CA ASP A 95 -0.65 22.37 -60.85
C ASP A 95 0.71 23.03 -61.10
N ARG A 96 1.77 22.61 -60.39
CA ARG A 96 3.15 23.05 -60.70
C ARG A 96 3.55 22.71 -62.13
N LYS A 97 3.16 21.54 -62.65
CA LYS A 97 3.45 21.14 -64.04
C LYS A 97 2.63 21.97 -65.03
N ARG A 98 1.36 22.27 -64.75
CA ARG A 98 0.54 23.17 -65.58
C ARG A 98 1.10 24.58 -65.62
N ASP A 99 1.47 25.12 -64.47
CA ASP A 99 2.12 26.43 -64.35
C ASP A 99 3.46 26.45 -65.09
N ALA A 100 4.27 25.40 -64.98
CA ALA A 100 5.52 25.28 -65.71
C ALA A 100 5.29 25.25 -67.23
N ILE A 101 4.26 24.55 -67.72
CA ILE A 101 3.89 24.53 -69.15
C ILE A 101 3.45 25.92 -69.59
N ALA A 102 2.57 26.59 -68.84
CA ALA A 102 2.10 27.94 -69.16
C ALA A 102 3.25 28.96 -69.18
N ARG A 103 4.17 28.88 -68.20
CA ARG A 103 5.38 29.72 -68.14
C ARG A 103 6.33 29.43 -69.30
N LEU A 104 6.60 28.16 -69.61
CA LEU A 104 7.45 27.78 -70.75
C LEU A 104 6.86 28.29 -72.08
N ASN A 105 5.54 28.26 -72.27
CA ASN A 105 4.91 28.83 -73.46
C ASN A 105 5.13 30.35 -73.55
N VAL A 106 4.99 31.07 -72.44
CA VAL A 106 5.27 32.52 -72.37
C VAL A 106 6.76 32.83 -72.58
N ASP A 107 7.66 32.02 -72.01
CA ASP A 107 9.11 32.17 -72.16
C ASP A 107 9.59 31.88 -73.59
N ILE A 108 8.95 30.94 -74.30
CA ILE A 108 9.14 30.68 -75.74
C ILE A 108 8.69 31.90 -76.58
N GLU A 109 7.63 32.60 -76.17
CA GLU A 109 7.16 33.82 -76.84
C GLU A 109 8.01 35.07 -76.53
N LEU A 110 8.69 35.13 -75.37
CA LEU A 110 9.40 36.33 -74.86
C LEU A 110 10.94 36.22 -74.75
N ALA A 111 11.56 35.21 -75.34
CA ALA A 111 13.03 35.05 -75.38
C ALA A 111 13.73 35.08 -73.99
N GLY A 112 13.10 34.52 -72.95
CA GLY A 112 13.76 34.10 -71.70
C GLY A 112 14.26 35.19 -70.71
N GLY A 113 14.14 36.48 -71.02
CA GLY A 113 14.65 37.57 -70.17
C GLY A 113 13.85 37.81 -68.87
N ASP A 114 12.59 37.40 -68.82
CA ASP A 114 11.73 37.63 -67.64
C ASP A 114 11.92 36.55 -66.55
N ARG A 115 12.11 35.29 -66.95
CA ARG A 115 12.47 34.18 -66.06
C ARG A 115 13.73 34.46 -65.26
N LEU A 116 14.77 35.02 -65.89
CA LEU A 116 16.04 35.36 -65.23
C LEU A 116 15.88 36.38 -64.10
N ARG A 117 14.91 37.31 -64.22
CA ARG A 117 14.60 38.31 -63.20
C ARG A 117 13.84 37.73 -62.00
N GLN A 118 13.04 36.69 -62.20
CA GLN A 118 12.22 36.07 -61.15
C GLN A 118 13.00 35.05 -60.29
N LEU A 119 13.98 34.35 -60.88
CA LEU A 119 14.72 33.26 -60.23
C LEU A 119 15.35 33.62 -58.86
N PRO A 120 15.96 34.80 -58.64
CA PRO A 120 16.53 35.15 -57.33
C PRO A 120 15.48 35.15 -56.20
N GLY A 121 14.27 35.68 -56.46
CA GLY A 121 13.19 35.71 -55.48
C GLY A 121 12.66 34.31 -55.15
N LEU A 122 12.52 33.45 -56.16
CA LEU A 122 12.10 32.05 -55.98
C LEU A 122 13.13 31.24 -55.18
N ILE A 123 14.43 31.43 -55.44
CA ILE A 123 15.51 30.80 -54.66
C ILE A 123 15.44 31.23 -53.21
N GLN A 124 15.29 32.53 -52.95
CA GLN A 124 15.20 33.06 -51.59
C GLN A 124 13.98 32.51 -50.85
N GLN A 125 12.82 32.46 -51.51
CA GLN A 125 11.60 31.90 -50.95
C GLN A 125 11.74 30.41 -50.60
N ALA A 126 12.29 29.60 -51.52
CA ALA A 126 12.53 28.18 -51.28
C ALA A 126 13.51 27.94 -50.11
N LEU A 127 14.57 28.74 -50.00
CA LEU A 127 15.52 28.67 -48.88
C LEU A 127 14.88 29.08 -47.54
N GLN A 128 14.01 30.08 -47.54
CA GLN A 128 13.30 30.50 -46.33
C GLN A 128 12.36 29.41 -45.82
N ILE A 129 11.61 28.77 -46.72
CA ILE A 129 10.75 27.62 -46.39
C ILE A 129 11.58 26.45 -45.87
N ALA A 130 12.69 26.12 -46.53
CA ALA A 130 13.62 25.08 -46.08
C ALA A 130 14.13 25.34 -44.65
N THR A 131 14.48 26.58 -44.33
CA THR A 131 14.97 26.97 -42.99
C THR A 131 13.90 26.75 -41.92
N VAL A 132 12.67 27.21 -42.16
CA VAL A 132 11.54 27.03 -41.21
C VAL A 132 11.25 25.55 -40.95
N LYS A 133 11.25 24.73 -42.01
CA LYS A 133 11.02 23.28 -41.90
C LYS A 133 12.19 22.56 -41.24
N SER A 134 13.43 23.01 -41.44
CA SER A 134 14.62 22.49 -40.77
C SER A 134 14.55 22.72 -39.25
N ASP A 135 14.13 23.92 -38.82
CA ASP A 135 13.90 24.21 -37.41
C ASP A 135 12.78 23.34 -36.80
N ALA A 136 11.68 23.15 -37.53
CA ALA A 136 10.59 22.26 -37.11
C ALA A 136 11.07 20.81 -36.95
N ARG A 137 11.85 20.31 -37.94
CA ARG A 137 12.45 18.98 -37.90
C ARG A 137 13.40 18.79 -36.73
N MET A 138 14.28 19.77 -36.45
CA MET A 138 15.18 19.72 -35.30
C MET A 138 14.42 19.62 -33.98
N ARG A 139 13.33 20.38 -33.81
CA ARG A 139 12.48 20.32 -32.61
C ARG A 139 11.79 18.97 -32.49
N PHE A 140 11.22 18.45 -33.57
CA PHE A 140 10.59 17.13 -33.62
C PHE A 140 11.59 16.03 -33.23
N GLU A 141 12.76 15.99 -33.85
CA GLU A 141 13.80 15.00 -33.54
C GLU A 141 14.33 15.12 -32.11
N ALA A 142 14.41 16.33 -31.55
CA ALA A 142 14.76 16.54 -30.15
C ALA A 142 13.68 15.97 -29.21
N GLN A 143 12.40 16.19 -29.53
CA GLN A 143 11.28 15.63 -28.75
C GLN A 143 11.27 14.09 -28.78
N LEU A 144 11.51 13.50 -29.95
CA LEU A 144 11.66 12.05 -30.11
C LEU A 144 12.82 11.53 -29.25
N ARG A 145 13.97 12.20 -29.27
CA ARG A 145 15.14 11.84 -28.46
C ARG A 145 14.85 11.84 -26.97
N MET A 146 14.13 12.84 -26.44
CA MET A 146 13.71 12.83 -25.04
C MET A 146 12.75 11.69 -24.71
N GLY A 147 11.91 11.28 -25.66
CA GLY A 147 11.05 10.09 -25.57
C GLY A 147 11.78 8.75 -25.72
N GLY A 148 13.08 8.77 -26.02
CA GLY A 148 13.91 7.59 -26.27
C GLY A 148 13.78 7.01 -27.67
N LEU A 149 13.38 7.82 -28.66
CA LEU A 149 13.27 7.43 -30.07
C LEU A 149 14.30 8.19 -30.91
N THR A 150 14.98 7.47 -31.81
CA THR A 150 15.94 8.04 -32.77
C THR A 150 15.74 7.46 -34.17
N PRO A 151 14.57 7.68 -34.79
CA PRO A 151 14.31 7.20 -36.14
C PRO A 151 15.08 8.02 -37.17
N LYS A 152 15.32 7.42 -38.34
CA LYS A 152 15.72 8.16 -39.55
C LYS A 152 14.45 8.64 -40.24
N LEU A 153 14.42 9.91 -40.64
CA LEU A 153 13.28 10.57 -41.28
C LEU A 153 13.70 11.13 -42.64
N THR A 154 13.76 10.26 -43.64
CA THR A 154 14.08 10.62 -45.03
C THR A 154 12.91 10.39 -45.99
N SER A 155 11.76 9.91 -45.48
CA SER A 155 10.58 9.66 -46.29
C SER A 155 9.28 9.70 -45.49
N PRO A 156 8.12 9.93 -46.15
CA PRO A 156 6.80 9.84 -45.52
C PRO A 156 6.52 8.46 -44.88
N ASP A 157 6.94 7.35 -45.51
CA ASP A 157 6.81 6.00 -44.94
C ASP A 157 7.56 5.86 -43.60
N GLN A 158 8.76 6.44 -43.49
CA GLN A 158 9.51 6.45 -42.23
C GLN A 158 8.85 7.33 -41.17
N PHE A 159 8.22 8.44 -41.59
CA PHE A 159 7.45 9.30 -40.69
C PHE A 159 6.21 8.58 -40.13
N HIS A 160 5.45 7.85 -40.96
CA HIS A 160 4.33 7.03 -40.49
C HIS A 160 4.78 5.94 -39.51
N LYS A 161 5.88 5.23 -39.81
CA LYS A 161 6.47 4.25 -38.87
C LYS A 161 6.89 4.90 -37.57
N THR A 162 7.45 6.11 -37.63
CA THR A 162 7.82 6.91 -36.46
C THR A 162 6.59 7.26 -35.62
N LYS A 163 5.47 7.69 -36.23
CA LYS A 163 4.22 7.96 -35.50
C LYS A 163 3.72 6.71 -34.76
N GLN A 164 3.75 5.54 -35.40
CA GLN A 164 3.41 4.28 -34.72
C GLN A 164 4.35 3.98 -33.54
N GLN A 165 5.66 4.20 -33.70
CA GLN A 165 6.64 4.05 -32.62
C GLN A 165 6.39 5.03 -31.46
N ILE A 166 5.99 6.29 -31.75
CA ILE A 166 5.60 7.27 -30.73
C ILE A 166 4.44 6.73 -29.90
N HIS A 167 3.36 6.26 -30.54
CA HIS A 167 2.19 5.72 -29.83
C HIS A 167 2.55 4.53 -28.94
N LEU A 168 3.28 3.53 -29.47
CA LEU A 168 3.71 2.36 -28.72
C LEU A 168 4.61 2.73 -27.54
N ARG A 169 5.60 3.60 -27.79
CA ARG A 169 6.55 4.05 -26.75
C ARG A 169 5.84 4.82 -25.66
N ARG A 170 4.92 5.70 -26.02
CA ARG A 170 4.10 6.48 -25.10
C ARG A 170 3.26 5.57 -24.20
N SER A 171 2.56 4.58 -24.78
CA SER A 171 1.77 3.61 -24.00
C SER A 171 2.63 2.88 -22.97
N ALA A 172 3.80 2.38 -23.40
CA ALA A 172 4.73 1.70 -22.50
C ALA A 172 5.26 2.61 -21.37
N LEU A 173 5.51 3.90 -21.66
CA LEU A 173 5.93 4.86 -20.63
C LEU A 173 4.80 5.18 -19.65
N ILE A 174 3.54 5.21 -20.10
CA ILE A 174 2.37 5.42 -19.22
C ILE A 174 2.22 4.26 -18.24
N GLU A 175 2.34 3.02 -18.72
CA GLU A 175 2.33 1.82 -17.87
C GLU A 175 3.50 1.84 -16.88
N GLN A 176 4.72 2.11 -17.37
CA GLN A 176 5.90 2.22 -16.51
C GLN A 176 5.73 3.30 -15.42
N ARG A 177 5.12 4.44 -15.74
CA ARG A 177 4.84 5.51 -14.78
C ARG A 177 3.81 5.04 -13.73
N ALA A 178 2.77 4.32 -14.14
CA ALA A 178 1.76 3.80 -13.25
C ALA A 178 2.37 2.79 -12.26
N ASP A 179 3.19 1.85 -12.75
CA ASP A 179 3.90 0.87 -11.92
C ASP A 179 4.80 1.55 -10.89
N LYS A 180 5.58 2.55 -11.32
CA LYS A 180 6.43 3.33 -10.41
C LYS A 180 5.59 4.05 -9.37
N ARG A 181 4.51 4.74 -9.74
CA ARG A 181 3.61 5.40 -8.76
C ARG A 181 3.02 4.41 -7.75
N GLN A 182 2.69 3.18 -8.17
CA GLN A 182 2.22 2.17 -7.24
C GLN A 182 3.33 1.74 -6.25
N GLN A 183 4.57 1.59 -6.71
CA GLN A 183 5.72 1.32 -5.84
C GLN A 183 5.99 2.47 -4.86
N GLU A 184 5.86 3.71 -5.34
CA GLU A 184 5.99 4.94 -4.56
C GLU A 184 4.97 4.99 -3.41
N ASN A 185 3.69 4.77 -3.72
CA ASN A 185 2.62 4.73 -2.72
C ASN A 185 2.85 3.66 -1.65
N LYS A 186 3.30 2.45 -2.04
CA LYS A 186 3.63 1.37 -1.10
C LYS A 186 4.76 1.78 -0.16
N LEU A 187 5.80 2.42 -0.70
CA LEU A 187 6.95 2.90 0.04
C LEU A 187 6.58 4.03 1.01
N GLN A 188 5.73 4.98 0.59
CA GLN A 188 5.21 6.03 1.46
C GLN A 188 4.39 5.46 2.63
N PHE A 189 3.56 4.45 2.39
CA PHE A 189 2.82 3.77 3.46
C PHE A 189 3.76 3.11 4.48
N GLU A 190 4.80 2.42 4.01
CA GLU A 190 5.81 1.82 4.87
C GLU A 190 6.58 2.87 5.69
N LEU A 191 7.00 3.97 5.06
CA LEU A 191 7.63 5.10 5.73
C LEU A 191 6.73 5.72 6.81
N GLY A 192 5.43 5.87 6.53
CA GLY A 192 4.45 6.36 7.50
C GLY A 192 4.31 5.45 8.72
N SER A 193 4.26 4.13 8.49
CA SER A 193 4.20 3.12 9.54
C SER A 193 5.46 3.13 10.41
N LEU A 194 6.64 3.12 9.80
CA LEU A 194 7.93 3.17 10.51
C LEU A 194 8.12 4.48 11.27
N SER A 195 7.73 5.62 10.69
CA SER A 195 7.81 6.93 11.37
C SER A 195 6.93 6.98 12.62
N LYS A 196 5.72 6.38 12.54
CA LYS A 196 4.84 6.24 13.70
C LYS A 196 5.47 5.35 14.77
N GLN A 197 6.02 4.19 14.39
CA GLN A 197 6.70 3.29 15.32
C GLN A 197 7.90 3.97 15.99
N LEU A 198 8.72 4.69 15.22
CA LEU A 198 9.87 5.44 15.72
C LEU A 198 9.45 6.48 16.76
N ALA A 199 8.36 7.21 16.51
CA ALA A 199 7.83 8.19 17.46
C ALA A 199 7.33 7.53 18.76
N GLU A 200 6.69 6.36 18.65
CA GLU A 200 6.23 5.57 19.80
C GLU A 200 7.41 5.03 20.61
N ASP A 201 8.42 4.44 19.96
CA ASP A 201 9.61 3.91 20.62
C ASP A 201 10.42 5.02 21.30
N ARG A 202 10.58 6.19 20.67
CA ARG A 202 11.25 7.35 21.27
C ARG A 202 10.51 7.86 22.50
N SER A 203 9.18 7.98 22.42
CA SER A 203 8.35 8.43 23.53
C SER A 203 8.41 7.45 24.71
N GLU A 204 8.36 6.15 24.45
CA GLU A 204 8.50 5.12 25.49
C GLU A 204 9.91 5.12 26.10
N LEU A 205 10.96 5.28 25.27
CA LEU A 205 12.33 5.36 25.77
C LEU A 205 12.53 6.57 26.69
N GLU A 206 11.99 7.75 26.33
CA GLU A 206 12.05 8.95 27.17
C GLU A 206 11.30 8.74 28.49
N ALA A 207 10.10 8.17 28.45
CA ALA A 207 9.32 7.85 29.63
C ALA A 207 10.05 6.91 30.59
N LEU A 208 10.71 5.86 30.06
CA LEU A 208 11.48 4.91 30.86
C LEU A 208 12.72 5.54 31.52
N GLN A 209 13.20 6.71 31.09
CA GLN A 209 14.28 7.42 31.79
C GLN A 209 13.84 7.96 33.15
N ARG A 210 12.54 8.20 33.34
CA ARG A 210 11.97 8.81 34.55
C ARG A 210 11.57 7.78 35.62
N ARG A 211 11.60 6.49 35.30
CA ARG A 211 11.19 5.40 36.19
C ARG A 211 12.13 4.20 36.12
N LYS A 212 11.89 3.20 36.97
CA LYS A 212 12.69 1.96 37.03
C LYS A 212 11.95 0.71 36.52
N ASN A 213 10.63 0.66 36.61
CA ASN A 213 9.83 -0.49 36.15
C ASN A 213 9.70 -0.53 34.62
N ASN A 214 9.27 -1.69 34.11
CA ASN A 214 9.08 -1.96 32.67
C ASN A 214 7.67 -1.67 32.15
N MET A 215 6.78 -1.11 32.98
CA MET A 215 5.40 -0.86 32.57
C MET A 215 5.33 0.20 31.46
N PRO A 216 4.44 0.06 30.46
CA PRO A 216 4.25 1.07 29.42
C PRO A 216 3.77 2.42 29.97
N GLU A 217 4.18 3.51 29.33
CA GLU A 217 3.83 4.88 29.77
C GLU A 217 2.32 5.11 29.85
N SER A 218 1.56 4.62 28.87
CA SER A 218 0.11 4.79 28.84
C SER A 218 -0.61 4.24 30.08
N LEU A 219 -0.14 3.10 30.60
CA LEU A 219 -0.67 2.50 31.82
C LEU A 219 -0.24 3.27 33.06
N ILE A 220 1.01 3.71 33.13
CA ILE A 220 1.49 4.51 34.26
C ILE A 220 0.75 5.86 34.32
N ALA A 221 0.62 6.56 33.20
CA ALA A 221 -0.15 7.81 33.13
C ALA A 221 -1.62 7.63 33.53
N LEU A 222 -2.24 6.51 33.11
CA LEU A 222 -3.61 6.17 33.49
C LEU A 222 -3.75 5.97 35.01
N ARG A 223 -2.84 5.20 35.62
CA ARG A 223 -2.82 5.00 37.08
C ARG A 223 -2.58 6.31 37.80
N ASP A 224 -1.62 7.10 37.36
CA ASP A 224 -1.20 8.32 38.05
C ASP A 224 -2.31 9.38 38.02
N SER A 225 -3.03 9.54 36.89
CA SER A 225 -4.24 10.36 36.80
C SER A 225 -5.34 9.90 37.75
N MET A 226 -5.62 8.59 37.78
CA MET A 226 -6.61 8.01 38.70
C MET A 226 -6.21 8.23 40.17
N CYS A 227 -4.95 8.02 40.51
CA CYS A 227 -4.42 8.21 41.85
C CYS A 227 -4.49 9.68 42.27
N GLN A 228 -4.21 10.61 41.36
CA GLN A 228 -4.34 12.05 41.62
C GLN A 228 -5.78 12.44 41.97
N ASP A 229 -6.76 12.02 41.15
CA ASP A 229 -8.17 12.35 41.37
C ASP A 229 -8.75 11.69 42.63
N LEU A 230 -8.27 10.50 42.95
CA LEU A 230 -8.64 9.77 44.15
C LEU A 230 -7.73 10.09 45.35
N LYS A 231 -6.74 10.98 45.24
CA LYS A 231 -5.79 11.28 46.33
C LYS A 231 -5.18 10.00 46.95
N LEU A 232 -4.82 9.05 46.11
CA LEU A 232 -4.14 7.80 46.47
C LEU A 232 -2.66 7.89 46.08
N ALA A 233 -1.80 7.12 46.74
CA ALA A 233 -0.44 6.96 46.29
C ALA A 233 -0.39 5.95 45.12
N PRO A 234 0.50 6.13 44.12
CA PRO A 234 0.67 5.14 43.06
C PRO A 234 1.02 3.72 43.56
N SER A 235 1.65 3.62 44.73
CA SER A 235 1.93 2.35 45.42
C SER A 235 0.69 1.65 45.97
N ASP A 236 -0.43 2.36 46.16
CA ASP A 236 -1.67 1.76 46.66
C ASP A 236 -2.38 0.94 45.56
N LEU A 237 -2.14 1.32 44.30
CA LEU A 237 -2.71 0.69 43.11
C LEU A 237 -1.60 0.19 42.16
N PRO A 238 -0.73 -0.74 42.57
CA PRO A 238 0.34 -1.23 41.70
C PRO A 238 -0.23 -2.11 40.59
N TYR A 239 0.47 -2.17 39.45
CA TYR A 239 0.26 -3.24 38.48
C TYR A 239 0.89 -4.54 38.97
N ALA A 240 0.31 -5.70 38.62
CA ALA A 240 0.85 -6.99 39.04
C ALA A 240 2.32 -7.20 38.63
N ALA A 241 2.70 -6.71 37.45
CA ALA A 241 4.08 -6.76 36.95
C ALA A 241 5.08 -6.04 37.87
N GLU A 242 4.66 -5.00 38.59
CA GLU A 242 5.55 -4.25 39.49
C GLU A 242 5.90 -5.04 40.76
N LEU A 243 5.20 -6.15 41.03
CA LEU A 243 5.39 -6.99 42.22
C LEU A 243 6.12 -8.30 41.92
N MET A 244 6.49 -8.55 40.66
CA MET A 244 7.17 -9.78 40.25
C MET A 244 8.23 -9.53 39.16
N SER A 245 9.23 -10.40 39.10
CA SER A 245 10.29 -10.40 38.09
C SER A 245 10.65 -11.83 37.74
N VAL A 246 11.10 -12.09 36.53
CA VAL A 246 11.73 -13.38 36.20
C VAL A 246 13.06 -13.49 36.95
N ALA A 247 13.35 -14.66 37.51
CA ALA A 247 14.62 -14.93 38.18
C ALA A 247 15.79 -14.86 37.18
N GLU A 248 16.96 -14.38 37.62
CA GLU A 248 18.07 -14.09 36.69
C GLU A 248 18.62 -15.34 35.99
N ASP A 249 18.60 -16.48 36.68
CA ASP A 249 18.97 -17.80 36.19
C ASP A 249 17.90 -18.44 35.29
N GLN A 250 16.69 -17.88 35.24
CA GLN A 250 15.55 -18.41 34.48
C GLN A 250 15.23 -17.55 33.23
N ARG A 251 16.14 -16.67 32.81
CA ARG A 251 15.92 -15.74 31.68
C ARG A 251 15.59 -16.41 30.35
N GLU A 252 16.02 -17.64 30.14
CA GLU A 252 15.67 -18.43 28.94
C GLU A 252 14.16 -18.71 28.82
N TRP A 253 13.41 -18.61 29.93
CA TRP A 253 11.97 -18.75 29.99
C TRP A 253 11.22 -17.41 29.91
N GLU A 254 11.93 -16.27 29.98
CA GLU A 254 11.37 -14.93 30.11
C GLU A 254 10.31 -14.63 29.04
N SER A 255 10.59 -14.99 27.78
CA SER A 255 9.65 -14.77 26.67
C SER A 255 8.32 -15.51 26.83
N SER A 256 8.37 -16.76 27.30
CA SER A 256 7.16 -17.58 27.51
C SER A 256 6.41 -17.14 28.75
N ILE A 257 7.13 -16.78 29.82
CA ILE A 257 6.55 -16.23 31.05
C ILE A 257 5.83 -14.92 30.76
N GLU A 258 6.46 -14.01 30.00
CA GLU A 258 5.88 -12.75 29.55
C GLU A 258 4.60 -13.00 28.74
N GLN A 259 4.60 -13.96 27.81
CA GLN A 259 3.37 -14.30 27.04
C GLN A 259 2.25 -14.82 27.94
N VAL A 260 2.56 -15.76 28.85
CA VAL A 260 1.55 -16.35 29.75
C VAL A 260 0.98 -15.29 30.70
N LEU A 261 1.85 -14.45 31.26
CA LEU A 261 1.46 -13.46 32.25
C LEU A 261 1.02 -12.12 31.64
N TYR A 262 1.16 -11.89 30.34
CA TYR A 262 0.99 -10.59 29.71
C TYR A 262 -0.28 -9.84 30.18
N GLY A 263 -1.43 -10.51 30.14
CA GLY A 263 -2.70 -9.93 30.57
C GLY A 263 -2.77 -9.68 32.08
N PHE A 264 -2.24 -10.60 32.90
CA PHE A 264 -2.24 -10.48 34.36
C PHE A 264 -1.26 -9.42 34.84
N ALA A 265 -0.05 -9.41 34.31
CA ALA A 265 1.02 -8.46 34.58
C ALA A 265 0.54 -7.00 34.44
N ARG A 266 -0.30 -6.73 33.43
CA ARG A 266 -0.86 -5.40 33.13
C ARG A 266 -2.14 -5.07 33.91
N SER A 267 -2.58 -5.94 34.80
CA SER A 267 -3.79 -5.70 35.61
C SER A 267 -3.46 -4.83 36.82
N LEU A 268 -4.23 -3.76 37.01
CA LEU A 268 -4.13 -2.87 38.16
C LEU A 268 -4.68 -3.56 39.40
N LEU A 269 -3.91 -3.63 40.48
CA LEU A 269 -4.34 -4.26 41.72
C LEU A 269 -5.06 -3.22 42.58
N VAL A 270 -6.28 -3.51 42.98
CA VAL A 270 -7.15 -2.59 43.71
C VAL A 270 -7.53 -3.21 45.05
N PRO A 271 -6.92 -2.78 46.16
CA PRO A 271 -7.29 -3.24 47.50
C PRO A 271 -8.78 -3.02 47.83
N ASP A 272 -9.36 -3.93 48.61
CA ASP A 272 -10.80 -3.93 48.95
C ASP A 272 -11.27 -2.65 49.64
N ASP A 273 -10.41 -2.04 50.46
CA ASP A 273 -10.66 -0.79 51.19
C ASP A 273 -10.80 0.43 50.27
N VAL A 274 -10.16 0.41 49.09
CA VAL A 274 -10.27 1.50 48.09
C VAL A 274 -11.11 1.13 46.87
N TYR A 275 -11.55 -0.12 46.76
CA TYR A 275 -12.28 -0.66 45.62
C TYR A 275 -13.49 0.16 45.21
N ALA A 276 -14.36 0.52 46.17
CA ALA A 276 -15.59 1.26 45.86
C ALA A 276 -15.30 2.62 45.19
N ARG A 277 -14.21 3.28 45.59
CA ARG A 277 -13.79 4.58 45.05
C ARG A 277 -13.23 4.43 43.63
N VAL A 278 -12.39 3.41 43.42
CA VAL A 278 -11.81 3.10 42.10
C VAL A 278 -12.89 2.65 41.11
N ALA A 279 -13.78 1.74 41.51
CA ALA A 279 -14.87 1.28 40.65
C ALA A 279 -15.79 2.43 40.23
N GLY A 280 -16.16 3.30 41.18
CA GLY A 280 -16.96 4.48 40.88
C GLY A 280 -16.24 5.51 39.98
N TYR A 281 -14.91 5.62 40.08
CA TYR A 281 -14.13 6.43 39.16
C TYR A 281 -14.12 5.86 37.74
N VAL A 282 -13.87 4.56 37.59
CA VAL A 282 -13.80 3.91 36.28
C VAL A 282 -15.15 3.95 35.56
N ASP A 283 -16.27 3.80 36.29
CA ASP A 283 -17.62 3.85 35.72
C ASP A 283 -17.97 5.24 35.16
N ARG A 284 -17.61 6.31 35.88
CA ARG A 284 -17.96 7.70 35.50
C ARG A 284 -16.95 8.37 34.57
N THR A 285 -15.73 7.86 34.47
CA THR A 285 -14.63 8.51 33.74
C THR A 285 -14.29 7.74 32.47
N ARG A 286 -14.33 8.43 31.33
CA ARG A 286 -13.79 7.87 30.08
C ARG A 286 -12.27 7.83 30.17
N LEU A 287 -11.70 6.62 30.18
CA LEU A 287 -10.25 6.42 30.28
C LEU A 287 -9.59 6.77 28.94
N LEU A 288 -8.81 7.84 28.91
CA LEU A 288 -8.12 8.35 27.72
C LEU A 288 -6.60 8.31 27.92
N ASP A 289 -5.84 8.12 26.85
CA ASP A 289 -4.38 8.30 26.87
C ASP A 289 -3.99 9.76 26.64
N GLY A 290 -2.68 10.07 26.67
CA GLY A 290 -2.17 11.41 26.42
C GLY A 290 -2.46 11.97 25.01
N ARG A 291 -2.97 11.14 24.09
CA ARG A 291 -3.39 11.52 22.73
C ARG A 291 -4.92 11.62 22.60
N GLY A 292 -5.67 11.41 23.69
CA GLY A 292 -7.14 11.44 23.70
C GLY A 292 -7.79 10.16 23.16
N GLN A 293 -7.06 9.05 23.01
CA GLN A 293 -7.61 7.76 22.59
C GLN A 293 -8.10 6.94 23.77
N GLY A 294 -9.19 6.18 23.56
CA GLY A 294 -9.76 5.32 24.60
C GLY A 294 -8.80 4.20 25.03
N GLN A 295 -8.63 4.02 26.33
CA GLN A 295 -7.77 2.99 26.91
C GLN A 295 -8.57 1.84 27.51
N ARG A 296 -8.02 0.62 27.39
CA ARG A 296 -8.52 -0.55 28.09
C ARG A 296 -7.80 -0.69 29.43
N LEU A 297 -8.56 -0.65 30.53
CA LEU A 297 -8.09 -1.00 31.86
C LEU A 297 -8.63 -2.36 32.27
N VAL A 298 -7.75 -3.21 32.79
CA VAL A 298 -8.14 -4.39 33.57
C VAL A 298 -7.67 -4.13 34.99
N TYR A 299 -8.57 -4.24 35.95
CA TYR A 299 -8.24 -4.10 37.37
C TYR A 299 -8.78 -5.29 38.16
N LEU A 300 -8.07 -5.69 39.20
CA LEU A 300 -8.39 -6.85 40.03
C LEU A 300 -8.66 -6.37 41.45
N LYS A 301 -9.85 -6.70 41.95
CA LYS A 301 -10.22 -6.46 43.34
C LYS A 301 -9.45 -7.41 44.26
N VAL A 302 -8.66 -6.87 45.18
CA VAL A 302 -7.81 -7.63 46.10
C VAL A 302 -8.39 -7.58 47.51
N GLY A 303 -8.98 -8.69 47.95
CA GLY A 303 -9.43 -8.85 49.33
C GLY A 303 -8.27 -9.02 50.30
N LEU A 304 -8.19 -8.18 51.35
CA LEU A 304 -7.27 -8.40 52.47
C LEU A 304 -7.81 -9.52 53.38
N ARG A 305 -7.33 -10.76 53.15
CA ARG A 305 -7.28 -11.97 54.04
C ARG A 305 -8.12 -13.20 53.61
N ARG A 306 -7.45 -14.35 53.48
CA ARG A 306 -7.17 -15.35 54.53
C ARG A 306 -5.89 -16.07 54.09
N GLU A 307 -5.07 -16.52 55.05
CA GLU A 307 -3.96 -17.43 54.79
C GLU A 307 -4.42 -18.50 53.79
N THR A 308 -3.85 -18.49 52.59
CA THR A 308 -3.93 -19.64 51.71
C THR A 308 -3.35 -20.80 52.51
N PRO A 309 -4.02 -21.97 52.59
CA PRO A 309 -3.42 -23.14 53.21
C PRO A 309 -2.04 -23.31 52.62
N ALA A 310 -1.03 -23.62 53.44
CA ALA A 310 0.33 -23.85 52.99
C ALA A 310 0.27 -24.77 51.77
N LEU A 311 0.43 -24.18 50.58
CA LEU A 311 0.45 -24.92 49.32
C LEU A 311 1.60 -25.88 49.47
N VAL A 312 1.29 -27.18 49.44
CA VAL A 312 2.28 -28.24 49.34
C VAL A 312 3.23 -27.78 48.24
N ARG A 313 4.50 -27.56 48.61
CA ARG A 313 5.56 -27.23 47.64
C ARG A 313 5.50 -28.31 46.56
N SER A 314 4.90 -27.98 45.43
CA SER A 314 4.99 -28.81 44.25
C SER A 314 6.46 -28.81 43.89
N GLN A 315 7.11 -29.98 43.95
CA GLN A 315 8.49 -30.17 43.46
C GLN A 315 8.55 -30.10 41.93
N ARG A 316 7.46 -29.70 41.26
CA ARG A 316 7.39 -29.57 39.81
C ARG A 316 7.99 -28.23 39.38
N ASP A 317 8.73 -28.25 38.28
CA ASP A 317 9.24 -27.04 37.64
C ASP A 317 8.08 -26.31 36.94
N THR A 318 7.52 -25.30 37.60
CA THR A 318 6.38 -24.53 37.09
C THR A 318 6.73 -23.06 36.95
N LEU A 319 5.96 -22.33 36.14
CA LEU A 319 6.13 -20.90 35.90
C LEU A 319 6.32 -20.11 37.20
N GLY A 320 5.51 -20.40 38.23
CA GLY A 320 5.56 -19.69 39.52
C GLY A 320 6.90 -19.84 40.25
N THR A 321 7.63 -20.94 40.02
CA THR A 321 8.96 -21.19 40.62
C THR A 321 10.08 -20.41 39.93
N LYS A 322 9.84 -19.91 38.70
CA LYS A 322 10.79 -19.13 37.90
C LYS A 322 10.71 -17.61 38.15
N LEU A 323 9.91 -17.19 39.14
CA LEU A 323 9.66 -15.79 39.46
C LEU A 323 10.22 -15.41 40.84
N HIS A 324 10.76 -14.20 40.92
CA HIS A 324 11.01 -13.48 42.14
C HIS A 324 9.85 -12.52 42.44
N TYR A 325 9.50 -12.40 43.71
CA TYR A 325 8.41 -11.56 44.18
C TYR A 325 8.92 -10.49 45.13
N ARG A 326 8.31 -9.31 45.07
CA ARG A 326 8.72 -8.14 45.84
C ARG A 326 8.34 -8.28 47.32
N GLN A 327 9.30 -8.37 48.23
CA GLN A 327 9.00 -8.72 49.64
C GLN A 327 8.42 -7.57 50.46
N ASP A 328 8.63 -6.33 50.03
CA ASP A 328 8.28 -5.08 50.73
C ASP A 328 6.86 -4.58 50.45
N HIS A 329 6.01 -5.35 49.74
CA HIS A 329 4.67 -4.90 49.35
C HIS A 329 3.52 -5.74 49.93
N PRO A 330 2.48 -5.14 50.56
CA PRO A 330 1.38 -5.86 51.20
C PRO A 330 0.56 -6.77 50.26
N LEU A 331 0.48 -6.41 48.97
CA LEU A 331 -0.28 -7.18 47.96
C LEU A 331 0.51 -8.34 47.35
N THR A 332 1.82 -8.46 47.62
CA THR A 332 2.65 -9.52 47.04
C THR A 332 2.17 -10.94 47.37
N PRO A 333 1.77 -11.27 48.62
CA PRO A 333 1.26 -12.60 48.94
C PRO A 333 0.05 -13.00 48.08
N TRP A 334 -0.83 -12.05 47.78
CA TRP A 334 -1.98 -12.27 46.90
C TRP A 334 -1.54 -12.55 45.47
N VAL A 335 -0.63 -11.73 44.92
CA VAL A 335 -0.08 -11.93 43.57
C VAL A 335 0.57 -13.31 43.44
N LYS A 336 1.35 -13.72 44.43
CA LYS A 336 2.00 -15.05 44.44
C LYS A 336 0.98 -16.18 44.44
N ALA A 337 -0.09 -16.06 45.24
CA ALA A 337 -1.17 -17.03 45.29
C ALA A 337 -1.91 -17.12 43.93
N GLU A 338 -2.21 -15.98 43.30
CA GLU A 338 -2.84 -15.94 41.98
C GLU A 338 -1.97 -16.58 40.90
N VAL A 339 -0.67 -16.29 40.88
CA VAL A 339 0.28 -16.93 39.94
C VAL A 339 0.29 -18.44 40.13
N THR A 340 0.37 -18.90 41.38
CA THR A 340 0.45 -20.33 41.68
C THR A 340 -0.86 -21.07 41.36
N HIS A 341 -2.02 -20.40 41.49
CA HIS A 341 -3.31 -21.05 41.26
C HIS A 341 -3.79 -20.98 39.80
N ARG A 342 -3.66 -19.81 39.16
CA ARG A 342 -4.20 -19.58 37.81
C ARG A 342 -3.18 -19.78 36.69
N PHE A 343 -1.90 -19.70 37.02
CA PHE A 343 -0.80 -19.75 36.06
C PHE A 343 0.18 -20.89 36.40
N ASP A 344 -0.35 -22.02 36.90
CA ASP A 344 0.41 -23.26 37.17
C ASP A 344 0.80 -23.98 35.86
N TYR A 345 1.55 -23.28 35.01
CA TYR A 345 2.10 -23.82 33.77
C TYR A 345 3.35 -24.64 34.09
N GLU A 346 3.32 -25.92 33.75
CA GLU A 346 4.49 -26.78 33.76
C GLU A 346 5.52 -26.28 32.73
N ALA A 347 6.77 -26.09 33.17
CA ALA A 347 7.85 -25.66 32.30
C ALA A 347 8.51 -26.88 31.67
N CYS A 348 8.16 -27.16 30.42
CA CYS A 348 8.59 -28.36 29.71
C CYS A 348 9.83 -28.07 28.87
N GLU A 349 10.93 -28.75 29.21
CA GLU A 349 12.22 -28.62 28.51
C GLU A 349 12.19 -29.23 27.11
N THR A 350 11.36 -30.27 26.93
CA THR A 350 11.21 -30.96 25.65
C THR A 350 9.76 -30.99 25.18
N ILE A 351 9.57 -31.24 23.90
CA ILE A 351 8.23 -31.33 23.31
C ILE A 351 7.48 -32.57 23.82
N GLU A 352 8.18 -33.65 24.14
CA GLU A 352 7.61 -34.88 24.69
C GLU A 352 7.02 -34.61 26.09
N GLN A 353 7.76 -33.88 26.94
CA GLN A 353 7.24 -33.44 28.25
C GLN A 353 5.99 -32.58 28.09
N PHE A 354 6.01 -31.62 27.17
CA PHE A 354 4.89 -30.73 26.88
C PHE A 354 3.63 -31.49 26.40
N GLN A 355 3.81 -32.52 25.58
CA GLN A 355 2.73 -33.38 25.10
C GLN A 355 2.14 -34.21 26.25
N LEU A 356 2.98 -34.81 27.09
CA LEU A 356 2.58 -35.65 28.23
C LEU A 356 1.98 -34.86 29.39
N ALA A 357 2.29 -33.56 29.50
CA ALA A 357 1.77 -32.69 30.56
C ALA A 357 0.23 -32.74 30.60
N LYS A 358 -0.35 -33.07 31.75
CA LYS A 358 -1.81 -33.24 31.89
C LYS A 358 -2.55 -31.91 32.04
N GLY A 359 -1.83 -30.86 32.47
CA GLY A 359 -2.37 -29.54 32.77
C GLY A 359 -1.93 -28.47 31.78
N ALA A 360 -1.84 -27.24 32.28
CA ALA A 360 -1.23 -26.15 31.54
C ALA A 360 0.28 -26.37 31.45
N ALA A 361 0.87 -26.09 30.29
CA ALA A 361 2.30 -26.29 30.04
C ALA A 361 2.85 -25.23 29.09
N MET A 362 4.13 -24.93 29.21
CA MET A 362 4.84 -24.01 28.33
C MET A 362 6.22 -24.56 27.99
N THR A 363 6.74 -24.16 26.82
CA THR A 363 8.14 -24.39 26.43
C THR A 363 8.88 -23.06 26.35
N ARG A 364 10.22 -23.07 26.27
CA ARG A 364 11.04 -21.85 26.05
C ARG A 364 10.70 -21.12 24.73
N ASN A 365 10.19 -21.87 23.75
CA ASN A 365 9.85 -21.37 22.42
C ASN A 365 8.41 -20.82 22.31
N ARG A 366 7.86 -20.30 23.41
CA ARG A 366 6.53 -19.66 23.46
C ARG A 366 5.37 -20.54 22.99
N HIS A 367 5.55 -21.86 23.05
CA HIS A 367 4.47 -22.82 22.79
C HIS A 367 3.77 -23.11 24.12
N LEU A 368 2.50 -22.73 24.20
CA LEU A 368 1.65 -22.81 25.37
C LEU A 368 0.56 -23.85 25.17
N LYS A 369 0.19 -24.53 26.26
CA LYS A 369 -0.92 -25.47 26.36
C LYS A 369 -1.76 -25.08 27.55
N SER A 370 -3.07 -24.96 27.37
CA SER A 370 -4.02 -24.58 28.42
C SER A 370 -5.17 -25.58 28.45
N GLY A 371 -5.36 -26.24 29.60
CA GLY A 371 -6.49 -27.16 29.82
C GLY A 371 -6.53 -28.37 28.89
N GLY A 372 -5.39 -28.77 28.33
CA GLY A 372 -5.25 -29.96 27.46
C GLY A 372 -5.90 -29.86 26.07
N ILE A 373 -6.62 -28.78 25.76
CA ILE A 373 -7.38 -28.62 24.50
C ILE A 373 -6.83 -27.43 23.69
N ARG A 374 -6.45 -26.34 24.35
CA ARG A 374 -5.97 -25.14 23.68
C ARG A 374 -4.45 -25.15 23.62
N HIS A 375 -3.92 -24.96 22.42
CA HIS A 375 -2.50 -24.74 22.16
C HIS A 375 -2.33 -23.37 21.51
N GLU A 376 -1.31 -22.63 21.93
CA GLU A 376 -1.02 -21.30 21.42
C GLU A 376 0.47 -21.14 21.18
N LYS A 377 0.83 -20.64 20.01
CA LYS A 377 2.17 -20.17 19.70
C LYS A 377 2.02 -18.81 19.04
N ASP A 378 2.63 -17.79 19.65
CA ASP A 378 2.52 -16.41 19.19
C ASP A 378 3.90 -15.90 18.80
N ASP A 379 4.21 -15.90 17.51
CA ASP A 379 5.47 -15.43 16.95
C ASP A 379 5.34 -14.06 16.25
N ARG A 380 4.26 -13.30 16.54
CA ARG A 380 4.09 -11.93 16.01
C ARG A 380 5.19 -10.97 16.47
N SER A 381 5.80 -11.26 17.61
CA SER A 381 7.03 -10.62 18.07
C SER A 381 8.16 -11.65 18.14
N ALA A 382 9.38 -11.22 17.80
CA ALA A 382 10.55 -12.07 17.89
C ALA A 382 10.72 -12.60 19.34
N PRO A 383 11.07 -13.89 19.54
CA PRO A 383 11.47 -14.38 20.85
C PRO A 383 12.60 -13.50 21.41
N GLY A 384 12.46 -13.05 22.65
CA GLY A 384 13.43 -12.15 23.28
C GLY A 384 13.28 -10.67 22.93
N ASP A 385 12.21 -10.24 22.27
CA ASP A 385 11.92 -8.81 22.06
C ASP A 385 11.57 -8.09 23.37
N ARG A 386 12.61 -7.69 24.10
CA ARG A 386 12.55 -7.02 25.41
C ARG A 386 11.84 -5.66 25.38
N ARG A 387 11.58 -5.08 24.21
CA ARG A 387 10.79 -3.85 24.10
C ARG A 387 9.36 -4.05 24.60
N THR A 388 8.84 -5.27 24.45
CA THR A 388 7.45 -5.61 24.79
C THR A 388 7.27 -6.13 26.21
N PHE A 389 8.37 -6.49 26.89
CA PHE A 389 8.35 -7.06 28.23
C PHE A 389 7.89 -6.04 29.27
N VAL A 390 7.12 -6.50 30.25
CA VAL A 390 6.51 -5.66 31.29
C VAL A 390 6.90 -6.09 32.70
N LEU A 391 7.38 -7.32 32.89
CA LEU A 391 7.83 -7.82 34.18
C LEU A 391 9.20 -7.23 34.55
N GLY A 392 9.48 -7.17 35.85
CA GLY A 392 10.78 -6.76 36.36
C GLY A 392 10.85 -5.31 36.88
N TRP A 393 11.81 -5.11 37.79
CA TRP A 393 12.00 -3.86 38.54
C TRP A 393 13.11 -2.97 37.97
N ASP A 394 13.81 -3.44 36.94
CA ASP A 394 14.86 -2.71 36.23
C ASP A 394 14.54 -2.66 34.73
N ASN A 395 14.58 -1.46 34.18
CA ASN A 395 14.30 -1.18 32.78
C ASN A 395 15.53 -0.94 31.92
N ARG A 396 16.75 -1.09 32.45
CA ARG A 396 18.00 -0.91 31.67
C ARG A 396 18.01 -1.75 30.40
N GLN A 397 17.60 -3.01 30.49
CA GLN A 397 17.58 -3.92 29.33
C GLN A 397 16.52 -3.53 28.31
N LYS A 398 15.33 -3.12 28.75
CA LYS A 398 14.26 -2.60 27.90
C LYS A 398 14.67 -1.31 27.19
N ARG A 399 15.31 -0.37 27.92
CA ARG A 399 15.87 0.87 27.38
C ARG A 399 16.95 0.60 26.33
N HIS A 400 17.84 -0.36 26.57
CA HIS A 400 18.85 -0.75 25.59
C HIS A 400 18.22 -1.30 24.31
N ALA A 401 17.26 -2.23 24.44
CA ALA A 401 16.56 -2.81 23.30
C ALA A 401 15.76 -1.76 22.50
N LEU A 402 15.09 -0.81 23.18
CA LEU A 402 14.42 0.30 22.51
C LEU A 402 15.41 1.22 21.80
N ALA A 403 16.54 1.57 22.42
CA ALA A 403 17.56 2.40 21.80
C ALA A 403 18.18 1.74 20.55
N GLU A 404 18.39 0.43 20.58
CA GLU A 404 18.82 -0.35 19.41
C GLU A 404 17.76 -0.35 18.30
N ALA A 405 16.50 -0.60 18.65
CA ALA A 405 15.41 -0.59 17.68
C ALA A 405 15.20 0.78 17.05
N ILE A 406 15.32 1.86 17.82
CA ILE A 406 15.27 3.25 17.32
C ILE A 406 16.36 3.46 16.26
N ARG A 407 17.62 3.10 16.56
CA ARG A 407 18.73 3.25 15.60
C ARG A 407 18.49 2.45 14.32
N SER A 408 18.05 1.20 14.45
CA SER A 408 17.74 0.35 13.30
C SER A 408 16.56 0.90 12.48
N CYS A 409 15.53 1.42 13.14
CA CYS A 409 14.38 2.03 12.49
C CYS A 409 14.76 3.32 11.75
N GLU A 410 15.60 4.17 12.34
CA GLU A 410 16.15 5.38 11.71
C GLU A 410 16.94 5.04 10.45
N ALA A 411 17.84 4.05 10.51
CA ALA A 411 18.60 3.59 9.34
C ALA A 411 17.68 3.06 8.23
N ASN A 412 16.64 2.30 8.59
CA ASN A 412 15.66 1.80 7.62
C ASN A 412 14.88 2.95 6.97
N ILE A 413 14.43 3.94 7.76
CA ILE A 413 13.73 5.11 7.24
C ILE A 413 14.62 5.88 6.25
N GLU A 414 15.89 6.09 6.57
CA GLU A 414 16.84 6.78 5.68
C GLU A 414 16.99 6.04 4.34
N GLN A 415 17.17 4.71 4.37
CA GLN A 415 17.26 3.91 3.15
C GLN A 415 15.99 3.99 2.30
N LEU A 416 14.81 3.90 2.93
CA LEU A 416 13.54 3.98 2.22
C LEU A 416 13.28 5.40 1.67
N GLN A 417 13.71 6.45 2.37
CA GLN A 417 13.65 7.83 1.89
C GLN A 417 14.53 8.04 0.65
N GLN A 418 15.75 7.51 0.65
CA GLN A 418 16.63 7.57 -0.53
C GLN A 418 16.01 6.85 -1.73
N ARG A 419 15.42 5.67 -1.50
CA ARG A 419 14.71 4.92 -2.54
C ARG A 419 13.49 5.68 -3.07
N SER A 420 12.72 6.33 -2.18
CA SER A 420 11.57 7.16 -2.56
C SER A 420 12.02 8.32 -3.44
N HIS A 421 13.10 9.02 -3.06
CA HIS A 421 13.64 10.13 -3.85
C HIS A 421 14.09 9.69 -5.25
N SER A 422 14.80 8.56 -5.35
CA SER A 422 15.18 7.98 -6.66
C SER A 422 13.97 7.69 -7.53
N LEU A 423 12.93 7.12 -6.92
CA LEU A 423 11.74 6.67 -7.63
C LEU A 423 10.85 7.84 -8.08
N VAL A 424 10.76 8.91 -7.29
CA VAL A 424 10.15 10.19 -7.71
C VAL A 424 10.91 10.77 -8.91
N GLY A 425 12.24 10.83 -8.84
CA GLY A 425 13.05 11.32 -9.96
C GLY A 425 12.88 10.50 -11.24
N GLU A 426 12.65 9.19 -11.12
CA GLU A 426 12.30 8.34 -12.25
C GLU A 426 10.90 8.61 -12.81
N ILE A 427 9.90 8.84 -11.95
CA ILE A 427 8.54 9.21 -12.36
C ILE A 427 8.54 10.53 -13.13
N ASP A 428 9.32 11.52 -12.66
CA ASP A 428 9.45 12.82 -13.31
C ASP A 428 10.09 12.71 -14.69
N ARG A 429 11.17 11.93 -14.83
CA ARG A 429 11.80 11.65 -16.14
C ARG A 429 10.84 10.95 -17.10
N THR A 430 10.11 9.93 -16.62
CA THR A 430 9.11 9.24 -17.44
C THR A 430 7.97 10.18 -17.84
N THR A 431 7.54 11.09 -16.95
CA THR A 431 6.51 12.10 -17.26
C THR A 431 6.98 13.08 -18.32
N ALA A 432 8.18 13.64 -18.19
CA ALA A 432 8.78 14.53 -19.18
C ALA A 432 8.94 13.83 -20.55
N ALA A 433 9.29 12.54 -20.57
CA ALA A 433 9.37 11.76 -21.80
C ALA A 433 8.00 11.58 -22.47
N ILE A 434 6.94 11.32 -21.69
CA ILE A 434 5.55 11.23 -22.21
C ILE A 434 5.12 12.57 -22.80
N GLU A 435 5.31 13.68 -22.06
CA GLU A 435 4.95 15.03 -22.53
C GLU A 435 5.69 15.40 -23.81
N SER A 436 6.96 15.02 -23.92
CA SER A 436 7.76 15.23 -25.14
C SER A 436 7.19 14.46 -26.33
N LEU A 437 6.80 13.19 -26.14
CA LEU A 437 6.16 12.39 -27.17
C LEU A 437 4.77 12.92 -27.55
N ASP A 438 4.03 13.49 -26.59
CA ASP A 438 2.75 14.17 -26.85
C ASP A 438 2.94 15.40 -27.74
N GLN A 439 4.02 16.18 -27.55
CA GLN A 439 4.33 17.30 -28.44
C GLN A 439 4.76 16.81 -29.84
N ALA A 440 5.57 15.76 -29.91
CA ALA A 440 5.97 15.17 -31.19
C ALA A 440 4.76 14.61 -31.96
N ALA A 441 3.79 14.02 -31.25
CA ALA A 441 2.59 13.47 -31.84
C ALA A 441 1.67 14.51 -32.51
N LYS A 442 1.83 15.81 -32.21
CA LYS A 442 1.04 16.89 -32.84
C LYS A 442 1.46 17.21 -34.28
N ILE A 443 2.62 16.74 -34.73
CA ILE A 443 3.02 16.87 -36.13
C ILE A 443 2.34 15.73 -36.90
N ASP A 444 1.39 16.10 -37.76
CA ASP A 444 0.56 15.13 -38.50
C ASP A 444 0.99 14.94 -39.95
N ASP A 445 1.61 15.94 -40.55
CA ASP A 445 2.05 15.94 -41.94
C ASP A 445 3.58 16.00 -42.04
N TYR A 446 4.16 15.10 -42.84
CA TYR A 446 5.58 15.05 -43.13
C TYR A 446 6.08 16.34 -43.82
N ASP A 447 5.24 17.01 -44.62
CA ASP A 447 5.63 18.24 -45.32
C ASP A 447 6.08 19.33 -44.33
N THR A 448 5.53 19.35 -43.10
CA THR A 448 5.93 20.31 -42.05
C THR A 448 7.41 20.22 -41.64
N ILE A 449 8.03 19.06 -41.86
CA ILE A 449 9.43 18.77 -41.51
C ILE A 449 10.29 18.41 -42.72
N ASP A 450 9.73 18.40 -43.93
CA ASP A 450 10.43 18.08 -45.19
C ASP A 450 11.24 19.28 -45.70
N CYS A 451 12.38 19.56 -45.04
CA CYS A 451 13.32 20.57 -45.48
C CYS A 451 14.06 20.16 -46.77
N GLU A 452 14.34 18.86 -46.95
CA GLU A 452 15.12 18.32 -48.07
C GLU A 452 14.45 18.61 -49.42
N ARG A 453 13.10 18.52 -49.50
CA ARG A 453 12.33 18.89 -50.70
C ARG A 453 12.60 20.32 -51.16
N HIS A 454 12.60 21.29 -50.24
CA HIS A 454 12.78 22.70 -50.59
C HIS A 454 14.25 23.09 -50.78
N GLU A 455 15.19 22.41 -50.10
CA GLU A 455 16.62 22.53 -50.39
C GLU A 455 16.95 22.03 -51.81
N PHE A 456 16.33 20.93 -52.23
CA PHE A 456 16.45 20.42 -53.59
C PHE A 456 15.83 21.39 -54.61
N GLU A 457 14.64 21.93 -54.34
CA GLU A 457 13.99 22.95 -55.18
C GLU A 457 14.87 24.20 -55.36
N ALA A 458 15.43 24.73 -54.27
CA ALA A 458 16.37 25.85 -54.33
C ALA A 458 17.63 25.51 -55.14
N SER A 459 18.12 24.27 -55.06
CA SER A 459 19.28 23.80 -55.82
C SER A 459 18.97 23.68 -57.32
N GLN A 460 17.78 23.21 -57.69
CA GLN A 460 17.33 23.17 -59.08
C GLN A 460 17.15 24.57 -59.66
N LEU A 461 16.56 25.51 -58.92
CA LEU A 461 16.42 26.90 -59.34
C LEU A 461 17.78 27.59 -59.53
N LYS A 462 18.77 27.28 -58.67
CA LYS A 462 20.16 27.75 -58.85
C LYS A 462 20.81 27.19 -60.11
N LEU A 463 20.59 25.90 -60.40
CA LEU A 463 21.11 25.25 -61.61
C LEU A 463 20.46 25.83 -62.87
N GLU A 464 19.15 26.06 -62.83
CA GLU A 464 18.39 26.70 -63.92
C GLU A 464 18.91 28.11 -64.19
N LYS A 465 19.08 28.92 -63.13
CA LYS A 465 19.66 30.26 -63.23
C LYS A 465 21.01 30.24 -63.94
N LYS A 466 21.91 29.35 -63.52
CA LYS A 466 23.25 29.21 -64.11
C LYS A 466 23.19 28.86 -65.60
N LYS A 467 22.34 27.90 -65.98
CA LYS A 467 22.18 27.49 -67.39
C LYS A 467 21.63 28.61 -68.28
N LEU A 468 20.68 29.40 -67.77
CA LEU A 468 20.11 30.52 -68.52
C LEU A 468 21.07 31.72 -68.61
N GLU A 469 21.89 31.96 -67.59
CA GLU A 469 22.98 32.95 -67.65
C GLU A 469 24.01 32.56 -68.72
N GLU A 470 24.47 31.30 -68.71
CA GLU A 470 25.43 30.77 -69.70
C GLU A 470 24.89 30.80 -71.13
N SER A 471 23.61 30.46 -71.35
CA SER A 471 23.01 30.50 -72.70
C SER A 471 22.76 31.92 -73.20
N ASN A 472 22.40 32.86 -72.31
CA ASN A 472 22.19 34.25 -72.67
C ASN A 472 23.51 34.96 -73.00
N ASP A 473 24.60 34.61 -72.32
CA ASP A 473 25.95 35.07 -72.64
C ASP A 473 26.46 34.50 -73.98
N GLN A 474 26.24 33.21 -74.25
CA GLN A 474 26.55 32.61 -75.57
C GLN A 474 25.71 33.23 -76.71
N ILE A 475 24.44 33.52 -76.47
CA ILE A 475 23.57 34.21 -77.44
C ILE A 475 24.01 35.67 -77.64
N ARG A 476 24.53 36.33 -76.60
CA ARG A 476 25.13 37.67 -76.72
C ARG A 476 26.43 37.65 -77.52
N GLU A 477 27.31 36.68 -77.31
CA GLU A 477 28.53 36.51 -78.12
C GLU A 477 28.22 36.20 -79.60
N LEU A 478 27.19 35.38 -79.87
CA LEU A 478 26.75 35.06 -81.23
C LEU A 478 26.04 36.22 -81.96
N LYS A 479 25.57 37.24 -81.25
CA LYS A 479 24.99 38.47 -81.82
C LYS A 479 25.99 39.63 -81.92
N ALA A 480 27.14 39.52 -81.27
CA ALA A 480 28.21 40.54 -81.28
C ALA A 480 29.28 40.28 -82.36
N ASN A 481 29.31 39.08 -82.93
CA ASN A 481 29.94 38.76 -84.22
C ASN A 481 28.89 38.87 -85.34
#